data_AF-A0A2A9FIL6-F1
#
_entry.id   AF-A0A2A9FIL6-F1
#
_cell.length_a   1.000
_cell.length_b   1.000
_cell.length_c   1.000
_cell.angle_alpha   90.00
_cell.angle_beta   90.00
_cell.angle_gamma   90.00
#
_symmetry.space_group_name_H-M   'P 1'
#
loop_
_entity.id
_entity.type
_entity.pdbx_description
1 polymer ?
#
loop_
_entity_poly.entity_id
_entity_poly.type
_entity_poly.pdbx_seq_one_letter_code
_entity_poly.pdbx_strand_id
1 'polypeptide(L)'
;MSVALENVLARAGLKADANAFLTLVEDAARRLSPPNPDPAHYFSPDQVAALTEAGLDLSPRGEDEPDFRARTVAVHAVLADSALSVGQAAELLNVDDSRIRHRLNEGRLTGWKDQGWRLPAWQFSGSGVLPGLEVVLRSVPADQPALVVAAFMNTPQADLVISDRPATPRQWLLAGGEPGQVARLVAMLGSPF
;
A
#
# COMPACT_ATOMS: atom_id res chain seq x y z
N MET A 1 26.95 0.70 9.03
CA MET A 1 25.73 0.14 8.42
C MET A 1 24.59 1.17 8.42
N SER A 2 24.32 1.87 9.53
CA SER A 2 23.28 2.91 9.61
C SER A 2 23.44 4.04 8.59
N VAL A 3 24.64 4.60 8.42
CA VAL A 3 24.91 5.71 7.47
C VAL A 3 24.60 5.33 6.02
N ALA A 4 24.83 4.07 5.63
CA ALA A 4 24.51 3.60 4.28
C ALA A 4 22.99 3.51 4.08
N LEU A 5 22.26 3.03 5.10
CA LEU A 5 20.80 2.95 5.07
C LEU A 5 20.19 4.36 5.05
N GLU A 6 20.63 5.27 5.91
CA GLU A 6 20.17 6.67 5.96
C GLU A 6 20.35 7.38 4.61
N ASN A 7 21.48 7.16 3.95
CA ASN A 7 21.71 7.69 2.60
C ASN A 7 20.73 7.12 1.56
N VAL A 8 20.40 5.83 1.65
CA VAL A 8 19.40 5.21 0.76
C VAL A 8 18.00 5.76 1.04
N LEU A 9 17.62 5.87 2.31
CA LEU A 9 16.33 6.44 2.74
C LEU A 9 16.18 7.89 2.27
N ALA A 10 17.21 8.73 2.46
CA ALA A 10 17.21 10.11 2.01
C ALA A 10 17.09 10.23 0.48
N ARG A 11 17.79 9.39 -0.28
CA ARG A 11 17.67 9.33 -1.75
C ARG A 11 16.27 8.89 -2.20
N ALA A 12 15.59 8.07 -1.40
CA ALA A 12 14.21 7.66 -1.63
C ALA A 12 13.19 8.70 -1.14
N GLY A 13 13.62 9.83 -0.57
CA GLY A 13 12.76 10.89 -0.04
C GLY A 13 12.17 10.60 1.34
N LEU A 14 12.67 9.56 2.03
CA LEU A 14 12.24 9.19 3.37
C LEU A 14 13.07 9.94 4.41
N LYS A 15 12.41 10.39 5.48
CA LYS A 15 13.02 11.18 6.55
C LYS A 15 13.27 10.37 7.84
N ALA A 16 12.96 9.07 7.82
CA ALA A 16 13.17 8.19 8.94
C ALA A 16 14.66 8.04 9.28
N ASP A 17 14.97 7.97 10.58
CA ASP A 17 16.25 7.45 11.03
C ASP A 17 16.33 5.93 10.80
N ALA A 18 17.55 5.39 10.76
CA ALA A 18 17.78 3.98 10.50
C ALA A 18 17.05 3.04 11.47
N ASN A 19 17.02 3.37 12.76
CA ASN A 19 16.46 2.47 13.79
C ASN A 19 14.92 2.47 13.73
N ALA A 20 14.31 3.63 13.55
CA ALA A 20 12.87 3.74 13.33
C ALA A 20 12.45 2.95 12.08
N PHE A 21 13.18 3.08 10.97
CA PHE A 21 12.87 2.34 9.76
C PHE A 21 13.02 0.82 9.94
N LEU A 22 14.07 0.37 10.63
CA LEU A 22 14.25 -1.05 10.95
C LEU A 22 13.10 -1.59 11.82
N THR A 23 12.58 -0.79 12.74
CA THR A 23 11.42 -1.17 13.57
C THR A 23 10.17 -1.38 12.70
N LEU A 24 9.94 -0.51 11.71
CA LEU A 24 8.84 -0.67 10.74
C LEU A 24 8.99 -1.94 9.88
N VAL A 25 10.22 -2.26 9.47
CA VAL A 25 10.54 -3.49 8.73
C VAL A 25 10.25 -4.73 9.59
N GLU A 26 10.68 -4.72 10.86
CA GLU A 26 10.40 -5.82 11.79
C GLU A 26 8.89 -6.00 12.04
N ASP A 27 8.16 -4.90 12.25
CA ASP A 27 6.71 -4.94 12.45
C ASP A 27 5.98 -5.47 11.22
N ALA A 28 6.37 -5.02 10.02
CA ALA A 28 5.80 -5.51 8.77
C ALA A 28 6.11 -7.00 8.54
N ALA A 29 7.34 -7.44 8.84
CA ALA A 29 7.73 -8.84 8.72
C ALA A 29 6.93 -9.74 9.67
N ARG A 30 6.71 -9.30 10.92
CA ARG A 30 5.88 -10.03 11.90
C ARG A 30 4.43 -10.25 11.42
N ARG A 31 3.88 -9.35 10.62
CA ARG A 31 2.48 -9.40 10.14
C ARG A 31 2.27 -10.29 8.90
N LEU A 32 3.30 -10.54 8.10
CA LEU A 32 3.20 -11.18 6.77
C LEU A 32 3.47 -12.71 6.75
N SER A 33 3.09 -13.43 7.81
CA SER A 33 3.26 -14.89 7.99
C SER A 33 4.65 -15.35 8.51
N PRO A 34 4.72 -16.52 9.18
CA PRO A 34 5.93 -17.00 9.85
C PRO A 34 7.13 -17.13 8.89
N PRO A 35 8.37 -17.02 9.41
CA PRO A 35 9.56 -17.27 8.62
C PRO A 35 9.52 -18.70 8.07
N ASN A 36 9.64 -18.84 6.75
CA ASN A 36 9.69 -20.10 6.03
C ASN A 36 8.44 -21.02 6.17
N PRO A 37 7.31 -20.66 5.57
CA PRO A 37 6.16 -21.55 5.48
C PRO A 37 6.51 -22.77 4.61
N ASP A 38 6.31 -23.99 5.13
CA ASP A 38 6.29 -25.20 4.30
C ASP A 38 5.00 -25.16 3.45
N PRO A 39 5.09 -25.02 2.11
CA PRO A 39 3.92 -24.84 1.26
C PRO A 39 2.90 -25.98 1.40
N ALA A 40 3.37 -27.21 1.63
CA ALA A 40 2.51 -28.37 1.77
C ALA A 40 1.59 -28.29 3.00
N HIS A 41 1.96 -27.55 4.05
CA HIS A 41 1.15 -27.39 5.26
C HIS A 41 -0.12 -26.53 5.09
N TYR A 42 -0.24 -25.81 3.97
CA TYR A 42 -1.41 -24.97 3.67
C TYR A 42 -2.55 -25.73 2.98
N PHE A 43 -2.30 -26.98 2.58
CA PHE A 43 -3.20 -27.74 1.72
C PHE A 43 -3.54 -29.10 2.35
N SER A 44 -4.72 -29.61 2.04
CA SER A 44 -5.08 -30.99 2.38
C SER A 44 -4.26 -31.98 1.53
N PRO A 45 -4.16 -33.27 1.94
CA PRO A 45 -3.43 -34.27 1.16
C PRO A 45 -3.90 -34.39 -0.29
N ASP A 46 -5.22 -34.31 -0.53
CA ASP A 46 -5.80 -34.38 -1.87
C ASP A 46 -5.44 -33.15 -2.71
N GLN A 47 -5.38 -31.96 -2.09
CA GLN A 47 -4.95 -30.73 -2.74
C GLN A 47 -3.46 -30.78 -3.10
N VAL A 48 -2.61 -31.26 -2.20
CA VAL A 48 -1.18 -31.46 -2.46
C VAL A 48 -0.99 -32.37 -3.67
N ALA A 49 -1.68 -33.51 -3.70
CA ALA A 49 -1.60 -34.46 -4.82
C ALA A 49 -2.00 -33.81 -6.16
N ALA A 50 -3.14 -33.10 -6.18
CA ALA A 50 -3.61 -32.42 -7.38
C ALA A 50 -2.67 -31.30 -7.87
N LEU A 51 -2.11 -30.50 -6.94
CA LEU A 51 -1.18 -29.41 -7.28
C LEU A 51 0.16 -29.96 -7.80
N THR A 52 0.68 -31.02 -7.18
CA THR A 52 1.90 -31.69 -7.65
C THR A 52 1.69 -32.38 -8.99
N GLU A 53 0.52 -33.00 -9.24
CA GLU A 53 0.16 -33.56 -10.55
C GLU A 53 0.12 -32.47 -11.63
N ALA A 54 -0.36 -31.27 -11.29
CA ALA A 54 -0.33 -30.09 -12.16
C ALA A 54 1.07 -29.49 -12.36
N GLY A 55 2.11 -30.04 -11.71
CA GLY A 55 3.50 -29.62 -11.85
C GLY A 55 3.93 -28.48 -10.93
N LEU A 56 3.17 -28.17 -9.88
CA LEU A 56 3.59 -27.21 -8.86
C LEU A 56 4.55 -27.87 -7.86
N ASP A 57 5.67 -27.19 -7.60
CA ASP A 57 6.62 -27.58 -6.56
C ASP A 57 6.14 -27.07 -5.20
N LEU A 58 5.87 -27.99 -4.28
CA LEU A 58 5.44 -27.70 -2.91
C LEU A 58 6.52 -28.05 -1.88
N SER A 59 7.75 -28.30 -2.31
CA SER A 59 8.87 -28.59 -1.41
C SER A 59 9.20 -27.38 -0.52
N PRO A 60 9.77 -27.61 0.69
CA PRO A 60 10.23 -26.53 1.53
C PRO A 60 11.23 -25.63 0.79
N ARG A 61 11.09 -24.33 0.98
CA ARG A 61 11.91 -23.33 0.29
C ARG A 61 13.40 -23.54 0.58
N GLY A 62 14.22 -23.52 -0.48
CA GLY A 62 15.68 -23.57 -0.35
C GLY A 62 16.26 -22.27 0.23
N GLU A 63 17.43 -22.35 0.89
CA GLU A 63 18.11 -21.17 1.46
C GLU A 63 18.55 -20.14 0.39
N ASP A 64 18.77 -20.59 -0.85
CA ASP A 64 19.21 -19.75 -1.98
C ASP A 64 18.05 -19.11 -2.76
N GLU A 65 16.79 -19.43 -2.43
CA GLU A 65 15.64 -18.83 -3.11
C GLU A 65 15.38 -17.40 -2.65
N PRO A 66 15.12 -16.45 -3.58
CA PRO A 66 14.89 -15.06 -3.21
C PRO A 66 13.62 -14.93 -2.38
N ASP A 67 13.69 -14.41 -1.14
CA ASP A 67 12.51 -14.18 -0.31
C ASP A 67 11.66 -13.03 -0.87
N PHE A 68 10.61 -13.38 -1.63
CA PHE A 68 9.69 -12.41 -2.23
C PHE A 68 8.95 -11.55 -1.18
N ARG A 69 8.90 -11.97 0.09
CA ARG A 69 8.30 -11.18 1.18
C ARG A 69 9.13 -9.96 1.52
N ALA A 70 10.46 -10.02 1.35
CA ALA A 70 11.35 -8.90 1.64
C ALA A 70 10.92 -7.63 0.89
N ARG A 71 10.48 -7.78 -0.37
CA ARG A 71 9.91 -6.69 -1.15
C ARG A 71 8.63 -6.14 -0.52
N THR A 72 7.68 -7.00 -0.18
CA THR A 72 6.39 -6.59 0.44
C THR A 72 6.62 -5.89 1.78
N VAL A 73 7.52 -6.41 2.61
CA VAL A 73 7.93 -5.80 3.87
C VAL A 73 8.48 -4.38 3.64
N ALA A 74 9.36 -4.21 2.67
CA ALA A 74 9.90 -2.89 2.34
C ALA A 74 8.80 -1.90 1.88
N VAL A 75 7.90 -2.32 0.99
CA VAL A 75 6.78 -1.44 0.56
C VAL A 75 5.87 -1.08 1.72
N HIS A 76 5.56 -2.04 2.61
CA HIS A 76 4.75 -1.77 3.80
C HIS A 76 5.45 -0.80 4.76
N ALA A 77 6.75 -0.96 5.00
CA ALA A 77 7.53 -0.05 5.83
C ALA A 77 7.52 1.39 5.27
N VAL A 78 7.70 1.54 3.95
CA VAL A 78 7.63 2.84 3.27
C VAL A 78 6.24 3.47 3.36
N LEU A 79 5.19 2.66 3.18
CA LEU A 79 3.82 3.13 3.31
C LEU A 79 3.53 3.60 4.74
N ALA A 80 3.99 2.85 5.74
CA ALA A 80 3.80 3.18 7.14
C ALA A 80 4.59 4.42 7.56
N ASP A 81 5.84 4.55 7.13
CA ASP A 81 6.69 5.71 7.41
C ASP A 81 6.09 7.00 6.86
N SER A 82 5.57 6.95 5.63
CA SER A 82 4.97 8.11 4.98
C SER A 82 3.55 8.43 5.46
N ALA A 83 2.93 7.61 6.30
CA ALA A 83 1.55 7.81 6.70
C ALA A 83 1.39 8.87 7.80
N LEU A 84 0.44 9.78 7.59
CA LEU A 84 0.14 10.85 8.53
C LEU A 84 -0.73 10.31 9.67
N SER A 85 -0.51 10.84 10.88
CA SER A 85 -1.48 10.75 11.96
C SER A 85 -2.69 11.65 11.67
N VAL A 86 -3.75 11.50 12.47
CA VAL A 86 -4.93 12.40 12.39
C VAL A 86 -4.54 13.85 12.61
N GLY A 87 -3.71 14.15 13.62
CA GLY A 87 -3.26 15.52 13.90
C GLY A 87 -2.45 16.10 12.76
N GLN A 88 -1.51 15.32 12.19
CA GLN A 88 -0.72 15.77 11.03
C GLN A 88 -1.60 16.04 9.80
N ALA A 89 -2.60 15.20 9.55
CA ALA A 89 -3.55 15.43 8.46
C ALA A 89 -4.47 16.64 8.73
N ALA A 90 -4.85 16.87 9.98
CA ALA A 90 -5.64 18.02 10.41
C ALA A 90 -4.88 19.34 10.19
N GLU A 91 -3.61 19.37 10.64
CA GLU A 91 -2.69 20.49 10.40
C GLU A 91 -2.49 20.75 8.90
N LEU A 92 -2.21 19.71 8.10
CA LEU A 92 -1.99 19.84 6.67
C LEU A 92 -3.21 20.42 5.92
N LEU A 93 -4.41 20.01 6.33
CA LEU A 93 -5.67 20.46 5.73
C LEU A 93 -6.25 21.72 6.39
N ASN A 94 -5.60 22.26 7.42
CA ASN A 94 -6.08 23.37 8.24
C ASN A 94 -7.52 23.16 8.76
N VAL A 95 -7.77 21.98 9.35
CA VAL A 95 -9.05 21.59 9.97
C VAL A 95 -8.80 20.98 11.34
N ASP A 96 -9.86 20.71 12.09
CA ASP A 96 -9.77 19.98 13.36
C ASP A 96 -9.66 18.46 13.16
N ASP A 97 -9.11 17.76 14.16
CA ASP A 97 -9.00 16.31 14.16
C ASP A 97 -10.35 15.58 13.98
N SER A 98 -11.44 16.14 14.51
CA SER A 98 -12.78 15.51 14.41
C SER A 98 -13.22 15.46 12.95
N ARG A 99 -12.94 16.52 12.18
CA ARG A 99 -13.19 16.57 10.74
C ARG A 99 -12.46 15.48 9.97
N ILE A 100 -11.21 15.18 10.34
CA ILE A 100 -10.44 14.09 9.74
C ILE A 100 -11.06 12.74 10.07
N ARG A 101 -11.40 12.49 11.34
CA ARG A 101 -12.07 11.25 11.76
C ARG A 101 -13.42 11.06 11.07
N HIS A 102 -14.19 12.14 10.89
CA HIS A 102 -15.45 12.11 10.15
C HIS A 102 -15.23 11.71 8.69
N ARG A 103 -14.24 12.29 8.00
CA ARG A 103 -13.91 11.93 6.62
C ARG A 103 -13.46 10.48 6.47
N LEU A 104 -12.74 9.94 7.45
CA LEU A 104 -12.38 8.52 7.49
C LEU A 104 -13.64 7.64 7.61
N ASN A 105 -14.55 7.99 8.52
CA ASN A 105 -15.81 7.26 8.71
C ASN A 105 -16.73 7.32 7.48
N GLU A 106 -16.73 8.44 6.75
CA GLU A 106 -17.50 8.62 5.51
C GLU A 106 -16.82 7.99 4.28
N GLY A 107 -15.64 7.38 4.42
CA GLY A 107 -14.87 6.84 3.29
C GLY A 107 -14.37 7.92 2.31
N ARG A 108 -14.27 9.17 2.76
CA ARG A 108 -13.72 10.31 2.00
C ARG A 108 -12.20 10.44 2.14
N LEU A 109 -11.66 9.80 3.16
CA LEU A 109 -10.24 9.49 3.34
C LEU A 109 -10.13 8.01 3.67
N THR A 110 -8.98 7.42 3.39
CA THR A 110 -8.62 6.06 3.79
C THR A 110 -7.45 6.06 4.75
N GLY A 111 -7.34 4.99 5.51
CA GLY A 111 -6.29 4.76 6.49
C GLY A 111 -6.46 3.41 7.15
N TRP A 112 -5.49 3.04 7.98
CA TRP A 112 -5.56 1.84 8.81
C TRP A 112 -5.26 2.18 10.26
N LYS A 113 -5.59 1.25 11.18
CA LYS A 113 -5.29 1.41 12.60
C LYS A 113 -3.96 0.73 12.94
N ASP A 114 -3.04 1.50 13.51
CA ASP A 114 -1.76 1.05 14.05
C ASP A 114 -1.35 1.94 15.24
N GLN A 115 -1.70 1.50 16.46
CA GLN A 115 -1.66 2.30 17.71
C GLN A 115 -2.43 3.65 17.64
N GLY A 116 -3.16 3.87 16.56
CA GLY A 116 -3.80 5.12 16.16
C GLY A 116 -4.13 5.08 14.66
N TRP A 117 -4.82 6.08 14.13
CA TRP A 117 -5.07 6.14 12.69
C TRP A 117 -3.82 6.55 11.91
N ARG A 118 -3.54 5.82 10.84
CA ARG A 118 -2.48 6.10 9.86
C ARG A 118 -3.11 6.34 8.49
N LEU A 119 -2.87 7.53 7.93
CA LEU A 119 -3.44 7.98 6.68
C LEU A 119 -2.34 8.03 5.61
N PRO A 120 -2.40 7.20 4.55
CA PRO A 120 -1.41 7.23 3.50
C PRO A 120 -1.21 8.63 2.88
N ALA A 121 0.06 9.09 2.78
CA ALA A 121 0.39 10.41 2.24
C ALA A 121 -0.06 10.63 0.78
N TRP A 122 -0.18 9.57 -0.02
CA TRP A 122 -0.60 9.67 -1.42
C TRP A 122 -1.99 10.28 -1.61
N GLN A 123 -2.80 10.42 -0.56
CA GLN A 123 -4.12 11.05 -0.61
C GLN A 123 -4.08 12.58 -0.60
N PHE A 124 -2.94 13.16 -0.23
CA PHE A 124 -2.80 14.60 0.01
C PHE A 124 -1.94 15.27 -1.07
N SER A 125 -2.22 16.52 -1.37
CA SER A 125 -1.44 17.34 -2.29
C SER A 125 -1.42 18.79 -1.82
N GLY A 126 -0.22 19.30 -1.51
CA GLY A 126 -0.08 20.61 -0.87
C GLY A 126 -0.89 20.68 0.42
N SER A 127 -1.81 21.64 0.50
CA SER A 127 -2.74 21.84 1.62
C SER A 127 -4.11 21.17 1.44
N GLY A 128 -4.26 20.28 0.45
CA GLY A 128 -5.52 19.67 0.08
C GLY A 128 -5.48 18.15 -0.03
N VAL A 129 -6.64 17.56 -0.33
CA VAL A 129 -6.78 16.16 -0.75
C VAL A 129 -6.75 16.08 -2.27
N LEU A 130 -6.50 14.89 -2.81
CA LEU A 130 -6.60 14.68 -4.25
C LEU A 130 -7.99 15.06 -4.78
N PRO A 131 -8.09 15.78 -5.91
CA PRO A 131 -9.38 16.12 -6.52
C PRO A 131 -10.20 14.86 -6.83
N GLY A 132 -11.46 14.82 -6.40
CA GLY A 132 -12.35 13.69 -6.67
C GLY A 132 -11.97 12.38 -5.97
N LEU A 133 -11.09 12.41 -4.97
CA LEU A 133 -10.65 11.23 -4.24
C LEU A 133 -11.82 10.41 -3.68
N GLU A 134 -12.86 11.08 -3.19
CA GLU A 134 -14.05 10.41 -2.64
C GLU A 134 -14.82 9.60 -3.69
N VAL A 135 -14.69 9.92 -4.99
CA VAL A 135 -15.30 9.13 -6.07
C VAL A 135 -14.52 7.83 -6.23
N VAL A 136 -13.19 7.91 -6.21
CA VAL A 136 -12.31 6.75 -6.31
C VAL A 136 -12.46 5.84 -5.10
N LEU A 137 -12.40 6.37 -3.88
CA LEU A 137 -12.50 5.58 -2.65
C LEU A 137 -13.83 4.83 -2.52
N ARG A 138 -14.93 5.41 -3.03
CA ARG A 138 -16.24 4.74 -3.06
C ARG A 138 -16.30 3.55 -4.01
N SER A 139 -15.40 3.47 -4.99
CA SER A 139 -15.32 2.36 -5.94
C SER A 139 -14.26 1.32 -5.57
N VAL A 140 -13.50 1.55 -4.50
CA VAL A 140 -12.55 0.55 -3.97
C VAL A 140 -13.36 -0.62 -3.39
N PRO A 141 -13.12 -1.88 -3.81
CA PRO A 141 -13.75 -3.04 -3.18
C PRO A 141 -13.43 -3.10 -1.68
N ALA A 142 -14.42 -3.48 -0.86
CA ALA A 142 -14.35 -3.34 0.59
C ALA A 142 -13.27 -4.20 1.28
N ASP A 143 -12.79 -5.24 0.59
CA ASP A 143 -11.76 -6.18 1.02
C ASP A 143 -10.33 -5.75 0.66
N GLN A 144 -10.17 -4.63 -0.05
CA GLN A 144 -8.85 -4.21 -0.52
C GLN A 144 -7.97 -3.66 0.60
N PRO A 145 -6.78 -4.24 0.83
CA PRO A 145 -5.82 -3.69 1.79
C PRO A 145 -5.37 -2.29 1.38
N ALA A 146 -5.13 -1.41 2.36
CA ALA A 146 -4.62 -0.05 2.11
C ALA A 146 -3.31 -0.04 1.28
N LEU A 147 -2.48 -1.08 1.42
CA LEU A 147 -1.27 -1.27 0.64
C LEU A 147 -1.54 -1.48 -0.85
N VAL A 148 -2.58 -2.26 -1.19
CA VAL A 148 -2.97 -2.53 -2.59
C VAL A 148 -3.50 -1.26 -3.23
N VAL A 149 -4.36 -0.52 -2.52
CA VAL A 149 -4.86 0.78 -2.99
C VAL A 149 -3.71 1.77 -3.19
N ALA A 150 -2.77 1.83 -2.25
CA ALA A 150 -1.59 2.70 -2.37
C ALA A 150 -0.71 2.33 -3.57
N ALA A 151 -0.50 1.03 -3.80
CA ALA A 151 0.26 0.55 -4.96
C ALA A 151 -0.45 0.94 -6.27
N PHE A 152 -1.76 0.72 -6.37
CA PHE A 152 -2.57 1.14 -7.52
C PHE A 152 -2.44 2.64 -7.78
N MET A 153 -2.63 3.47 -6.74
CA MET A 153 -2.60 4.94 -6.86
C MET A 153 -1.23 5.51 -7.30
N ASN A 154 -0.15 4.74 -7.10
CA ASN A 154 1.22 5.14 -7.44
C ASN A 154 1.83 4.35 -8.62
N THR A 155 1.07 3.45 -9.25
CA THR A 155 1.53 2.69 -10.41
C THR A 155 0.91 3.27 -11.69
N PRO A 156 1.69 3.52 -12.76
CA PRO A 156 1.15 4.00 -14.02
C PRO A 156 0.10 3.04 -14.60
N GLN A 157 -1.01 3.59 -15.06
CA GLN A 157 -2.09 2.83 -15.70
C GLN A 157 -2.09 3.13 -17.20
N ALA A 158 -2.16 2.11 -18.04
CA ALA A 158 -2.16 2.28 -19.49
C ALA A 158 -3.33 3.15 -19.99
N ASP A 159 -4.46 3.07 -19.30
CA ASP A 159 -5.69 3.78 -19.65
C ASP A 159 -5.68 5.25 -19.22
N LEU A 160 -4.78 5.66 -18.32
CA LEU A 160 -4.66 7.04 -17.85
C LEU A 160 -3.48 7.70 -18.58
N VAL A 161 -3.74 8.49 -19.62
CA VAL A 161 -2.68 9.05 -20.47
C VAL A 161 -2.62 10.57 -20.32
N ILE A 162 -1.46 11.09 -19.89
CA ILE A 162 -1.16 12.53 -19.88
C ILE A 162 0.02 12.76 -20.84
N SER A 163 -0.16 13.65 -21.82
CA SER A 163 0.89 13.99 -22.79
C SER A 163 1.54 12.74 -23.43
N ASP A 164 0.69 11.82 -23.92
CA ASP A 164 1.07 10.57 -24.59
C ASP A 164 1.89 9.58 -23.74
N ARG A 165 1.86 9.72 -22.41
CA ARG A 165 2.50 8.79 -21.48
C ARG A 165 1.53 8.25 -20.45
N PRO A 166 1.60 6.95 -20.09
CA PRO A 166 0.86 6.40 -18.96
C PRO A 166 1.18 7.17 -17.68
N ALA A 167 0.14 7.57 -16.98
CA ALA A 167 0.17 8.32 -15.73
C ALA A 167 -0.32 7.45 -14.58
N THR A 168 0.12 7.75 -13.37
CA THR A 168 -0.48 7.15 -12.17
C THR A 168 -1.86 7.75 -11.92
N PRO A 169 -2.77 7.04 -11.22
CA PRO A 169 -4.04 7.60 -10.80
C PRO A 169 -3.89 8.90 -10.01
N ARG A 170 -2.87 8.99 -9.14
CA ARG A 170 -2.56 10.24 -8.43
C ARG A 170 -2.22 11.38 -9.40
N GLN A 171 -1.36 11.13 -10.39
CA GLN A 171 -0.99 12.15 -11.39
C GLN A 171 -2.20 12.58 -12.22
N TRP A 172 -3.04 11.63 -12.62
CA TRP A 172 -4.29 11.88 -13.35
C TRP A 172 -5.22 12.84 -12.61
N LEU A 173 -5.50 12.55 -11.33
CA LEU A 173 -6.38 13.40 -10.52
C LEU A 173 -5.78 14.80 -10.29
N LEU A 174 -4.46 14.90 -10.10
CA LEU A 174 -3.78 16.18 -9.94
C LEU A 174 -3.76 17.02 -11.21
N ALA A 175 -3.74 16.38 -12.38
CA ALA A 175 -3.84 17.04 -13.67
C ALA A 175 -5.28 17.47 -14.02
N GLY A 176 -6.25 17.24 -13.13
CA GLY A 176 -7.66 17.54 -13.37
C GLY A 176 -8.38 16.50 -14.24
N GLY A 177 -7.81 15.31 -14.37
CA GLY A 177 -8.44 14.19 -15.06
C GLY A 177 -9.73 13.72 -14.39
N GLU A 178 -10.59 13.06 -15.16
CA GLU A 178 -11.92 12.59 -14.70
C GLU A 178 -11.77 11.49 -13.61
N PRO A 179 -12.28 11.71 -12.38
CA PRO A 179 -12.12 10.74 -11.29
C PRO A 179 -12.83 9.41 -11.50
N GLY A 180 -13.95 9.40 -12.22
CA GLY A 180 -14.70 8.19 -12.58
C GLY A 180 -13.91 7.20 -13.42
N GLN A 181 -12.93 7.65 -14.21
CA GLN A 181 -12.02 6.77 -14.94
C GLN A 181 -11.12 5.99 -13.99
N VAL A 182 -10.55 6.67 -12.99
CA VAL A 182 -9.80 6.02 -11.92
C VAL A 182 -10.71 5.08 -11.11
N ALA A 183 -11.95 5.50 -10.84
CA ALA A 183 -12.93 4.72 -10.10
C ALA A 183 -13.29 3.40 -10.83
N ARG A 184 -13.42 3.43 -12.16
CA ARG A 184 -13.62 2.21 -12.96
C ARG A 184 -12.42 1.25 -12.87
N LEU A 185 -11.19 1.79 -12.91
CA LEU A 185 -9.98 0.98 -12.81
C LEU A 185 -9.82 0.35 -11.43
N VAL A 186 -10.04 1.13 -10.36
CA VAL A 186 -9.87 0.63 -8.98
C VAL A 186 -10.91 -0.43 -8.61
N ALA A 187 -12.11 -0.35 -9.21
CA ALA A 187 -13.16 -1.35 -9.04
C ALA A 187 -12.80 -2.73 -9.64
N MET A 188 -11.80 -2.80 -10.52
CA MET A 188 -11.30 -4.04 -11.10
C MET A 188 -10.16 -4.68 -10.30
N LEU A 189 -9.74 -4.08 -9.18
CA LEU A 189 -8.78 -4.73 -8.29
C LEU A 189 -9.39 -6.05 -7.79
N GLY A 190 -8.66 -7.14 -8.01
CA GLY A 190 -9.13 -8.46 -7.65
C GLY A 190 -9.34 -8.61 -6.15
N SER A 191 -10.42 -9.29 -5.76
CA SER A 191 -10.55 -9.83 -4.42
C SER A 191 -9.57 -11.00 -4.26
N PRO A 192 -8.72 -11.02 -3.21
CA PRO A 192 -8.02 -12.25 -2.87
C PRO A 192 -9.07 -13.29 -2.49
N PHE A 193 -9.20 -14.34 -3.29
CA PHE A 193 -10.02 -15.52 -2.99
C PHE A 193 -9.31 -16.42 -1.96
#